data_AF-C5DKH8-F1
#
_entry.id   AF-C5DKH8-F1
#
_cell.length_a   1.000
_cell.length_b   1.000
_cell.length_c   1.000
_cell.angle_alpha   90.00
_cell.angle_beta   90.00
_cell.angle_gamma   90.00
#
_symmetry.space_group_name_H-M   'P 1'
#
loop_
_entity.id
_entity.type
_entity.pdbx_description
1 polymer ?
#
loop_
_entity_poly.entity_id
_entity_poly.type
_entity_poly.pdbx_seq_one_letter_code
_entity_poly.pdbx_strand_id
1 'polypeptide(L)'
;MSRVARQLKFLNKISSSTLEPQVVLNSQKYAGLNLTFQYQNHNGHMGARKFWHEYMPTLQFYNPGLQFQVTRVKNEDKNNAGVPCVLQTIGKDGSVLETLDMRDKQHSEIMQEFLEKADYEKVPESDIVRV
;
A
#
# COMPACT_ATOMS: atom_id res chain seq x y z
N MET A 1 1.45 9.74 27.14
CA MET A 1 0.82 8.45 26.78
C MET A 1 1.68 7.30 27.30
N SER A 2 1.06 6.32 27.96
CA SER A 2 1.74 5.07 28.36
C SER A 2 2.20 4.27 27.13
N ARG A 3 3.20 3.39 27.29
CA ARG A 3 3.69 2.52 26.19
C ARG A 3 2.57 1.65 25.62
N VAL A 4 1.71 1.11 26.49
CA VAL A 4 0.55 0.29 26.12
C VAL A 4 -0.45 1.08 25.28
N ALA A 5 -0.82 2.31 25.70
CA ALA A 5 -1.76 3.15 24.95
C ALA A 5 -1.24 3.48 23.54
N ARG A 6 0.07 3.68 23.38
CA ARG A 6 0.68 3.91 22.06
C ARG A 6 0.57 2.66 21.17
N GLN A 7 0.79 1.48 21.75
CA GLN A 7 0.70 0.22 21.02
C GLN A 7 -0.73 -0.11 20.59
N LEU A 8 -1.71 0.09 21.48
CA LEU A 8 -3.13 -0.03 21.14
C LEU A 8 -3.54 0.93 20.02
N LYS A 9 -3.08 2.18 20.07
CA LYS A 9 -3.33 3.16 19.00
C LYS A 9 -2.72 2.70 17.66
N PHE A 10 -1.54 2.08 17.69
CA PHE A 10 -0.91 1.56 16.47
C PHE A 10 -1.66 0.35 15.90
N LEU A 11 -2.06 -0.61 16.74
CA LEU A 11 -2.87 -1.76 16.32
C LEU A 11 -4.19 -1.31 15.71
N ASN A 12 -4.91 -0.42 16.40
CA ASN A 12 -6.15 0.15 15.89
C ASN A 12 -5.96 0.97 14.61
N LYS A 13 -4.78 1.57 14.40
CA LYS A 13 -4.50 2.27 13.15
C LYS A 13 -4.52 1.29 11.98
N ILE A 14 -3.91 0.11 12.14
CA ILE A 14 -3.82 -0.93 11.11
C ILE A 14 -5.16 -1.64 10.95
N SER A 15 -5.85 -1.97 12.04
CA SER A 15 -7.03 -2.83 11.96
C SER A 15 -8.34 -2.06 11.74
N SER A 16 -8.56 -0.91 12.38
CA SER A 16 -9.89 -0.29 12.43
C SER A 16 -9.98 1.15 11.93
N SER A 17 -8.92 1.94 12.03
CA SER A 17 -9.01 3.40 11.84
C SER A 17 -8.83 3.86 10.40
N THR A 18 -8.05 3.16 9.59
CA THR A 18 -7.84 3.52 8.17
C THR A 18 -8.85 2.78 7.30
N LEU A 19 -9.92 3.46 6.89
CA LEU A 19 -11.08 2.83 6.24
C LEU A 19 -10.86 2.45 4.77
N GLU A 20 -10.22 3.32 3.98
CA GLU A 20 -9.98 3.09 2.54
C GLU A 20 -9.26 1.76 2.23
N PRO A 21 -8.18 1.37 2.93
CA PRO A 21 -7.48 0.11 2.69
C PRO A 21 -8.12 -1.13 3.33
N GLN A 22 -9.31 -1.04 3.93
CA GLN A 22 -10.02 -2.19 4.52
C GLN A 22 -10.72 -3.02 3.45
N VAL A 23 -9.91 -3.67 2.61
CA VAL A 23 -10.36 -4.50 1.50
C VAL A 23 -9.65 -5.84 1.49
N VAL A 24 -10.36 -6.86 1.02
CA VAL A 24 -9.84 -8.19 0.72
C VAL A 24 -9.69 -8.30 -0.79
N LEU A 25 -8.46 -8.48 -1.26
CA LEU A 25 -8.17 -8.66 -2.67
C LEU A 25 -8.45 -10.11 -3.07
N ASN A 26 -8.86 -10.30 -4.33
CA ASN A 26 -9.14 -11.64 -4.85
C ASN A 26 -7.89 -12.53 -4.83
N SER A 27 -7.81 -13.41 -3.83
CA SER A 27 -6.69 -14.33 -3.62
C SER A 27 -6.53 -15.39 -4.70
N GLN A 28 -7.49 -15.54 -5.63
CA GLN A 28 -7.35 -16.42 -6.80
C GLN A 28 -6.63 -15.74 -7.94
N LYS A 29 -6.83 -14.43 -8.10
CA LYS A 29 -6.26 -13.61 -9.18
C LYS A 29 -4.87 -13.10 -8.84
N TYR A 30 -4.70 -12.62 -7.61
CA TYR A 30 -3.49 -11.94 -7.17
C TYR A 30 -2.62 -12.82 -6.26
N ALA A 31 -1.30 -12.72 -6.44
CA ALA A 31 -0.30 -13.28 -5.54
C ALA A 31 0.28 -12.22 -4.59
N GLY A 32 0.30 -10.95 -5.00
CA GLY A 32 0.95 -9.92 -4.21
C GLY A 32 0.96 -8.53 -4.84
N LEU A 33 1.56 -7.59 -4.12
CA LEU A 33 1.80 -6.21 -4.56
C LEU A 33 3.29 -5.87 -4.43
N ASN A 34 3.84 -5.27 -5.49
CA ASN A 34 5.21 -4.77 -5.52
C ASN A 34 5.19 -3.24 -5.61
N LEU A 35 5.72 -2.59 -4.56
CA LEU A 35 5.83 -1.14 -4.48
C LEU A 35 7.28 -0.72 -4.69
N THR A 36 7.54 0.06 -5.74
CA THR A 36 8.89 0.59 -6.03
C THR A 36 8.88 2.10 -6.03
N PHE A 37 9.70 2.71 -5.18
CA PHE A 37 9.88 4.18 -5.13
C PHE A 37 11.25 4.52 -4.55
N GLN A 38 11.69 5.77 -4.65
CA GLN A 38 13.00 6.16 -4.15
C GLN A 38 13.01 6.46 -2.64
N TYR A 39 14.19 6.51 -2.01
CA TYR A 39 14.30 6.83 -0.59
C TYR A 39 13.89 8.27 -0.25
N GLN A 40 14.26 9.21 -1.13
CA GLN A 40 14.04 10.64 -1.00
C GLN A 40 12.69 11.10 -1.57
N ASN A 41 12.19 12.24 -1.12
CA ASN A 41 10.84 12.70 -1.50
C ASN A 41 10.80 13.59 -2.76
N HIS A 42 11.94 14.01 -3.31
CA HIS A 42 11.97 14.81 -4.55
C HIS A 42 11.37 14.02 -5.72
N ASN A 43 11.09 14.67 -6.83
CA ASN A 43 10.58 14.05 -8.07
C ASN A 43 9.26 13.25 -7.86
N GLY A 44 8.38 13.75 -6.98
CA GLY A 44 7.02 13.23 -6.85
C GLY A 44 6.87 11.93 -6.06
N HIS A 45 7.86 11.52 -5.25
CA HIS A 45 7.82 10.23 -4.53
C HIS A 45 7.16 10.28 -3.15
N MET A 46 6.71 11.47 -2.69
CA MET A 46 6.12 11.62 -1.35
C MET A 46 4.84 10.80 -1.19
N GLY A 47 3.95 10.80 -2.19
CA GLY A 47 2.70 10.04 -2.18
C GLY A 47 2.91 8.55 -1.95
N ALA A 48 3.83 7.94 -2.71
CA ALA A 48 4.22 6.54 -2.56
C ALA A 48 4.72 6.20 -1.15
N ARG A 49 5.52 7.09 -0.55
CA ARG A 49 6.00 6.92 0.82
C ARG A 49 4.87 6.96 1.85
N LYS A 50 3.92 7.89 1.70
CA LYS A 50 2.74 7.94 2.59
C LYS A 50 1.84 6.74 2.40
N PHE A 51 1.59 6.33 1.16
CA PHE A 51 0.84 5.11 0.84
C PHE A 51 1.44 3.89 1.55
N TRP A 52 2.76 3.72 1.49
CA TRP A 52 3.47 2.65 2.21
C TRP A 52 3.27 2.70 3.73
N HIS A 53 3.32 3.88 4.35
CA HIS A 53 3.22 4.00 5.81
C HIS A 53 1.79 4.02 6.34
N GLU A 54 0.82 4.45 5.54
CA GLU A 54 -0.55 4.70 5.99
C GLU A 54 -1.51 3.60 5.54
N TYR A 55 -1.39 3.06 4.33
CA TYR A 55 -2.38 2.16 3.75
C TYR A 55 -1.89 0.73 3.56
N MET A 56 -0.64 0.55 3.15
CA MET A 56 -0.06 -0.79 2.94
C MET A 56 -0.12 -1.72 4.17
N PRO A 57 0.08 -1.24 5.42
CA PRO A 57 -0.02 -2.12 6.60
C PRO A 57 -1.43 -2.68 6.80
N THR A 58 -2.45 -1.86 6.55
CA THR A 58 -3.86 -2.27 6.67
C THR A 58 -4.24 -3.24 5.57
N LEU A 59 -3.78 -3.01 4.33
CA LEU A 59 -3.93 -3.97 3.24
C LEU A 59 -3.30 -5.32 3.61
N GLN A 60 -2.08 -5.31 4.15
CA GLN A 60 -1.40 -6.54 4.56
C GLN A 60 -2.16 -7.25 5.70
N PHE A 61 -2.73 -6.50 6.63
CA PHE A 61 -3.48 -7.06 7.77
C PHE A 61 -4.71 -7.86 7.31
N TYR A 62 -5.48 -7.34 6.35
CA TYR A 62 -6.65 -8.04 5.81
C TYR A 62 -6.32 -9.05 4.70
N ASN A 63 -5.08 -9.03 4.17
CA ASN A 63 -4.63 -9.91 3.11
C ASN A 63 -3.34 -10.67 3.48
N PRO A 64 -3.33 -11.45 4.58
CA PRO A 64 -2.11 -12.10 5.07
C PRO A 64 -1.53 -13.14 4.10
N GLY A 65 -2.34 -13.66 3.18
CA GLY A 65 -1.92 -14.63 2.16
C GLY A 65 -1.24 -14.02 0.93
N LEU A 66 -1.27 -12.69 0.77
CA LEU A 66 -0.63 -12.01 -0.35
C LEU A 66 0.78 -11.54 0.03
N GLN A 67 1.67 -11.55 -0.96
CA GLN A 67 3.04 -11.07 -0.80
C GLN A 67 3.10 -9.57 -1.00
N PHE A 68 3.65 -8.84 -0.04
CA PHE A 68 3.83 -7.39 -0.13
C PHE A 68 5.33 -7.09 -0.18
N GLN A 69 5.82 -6.63 -1.33
CA GLN A 69 7.23 -6.28 -1.51
C GLN A 69 7.40 -4.76 -1.65
N VAL A 70 8.41 -4.22 -0.97
CA VAL A 70 8.76 -2.80 -1.06
C VAL A 70 10.21 -2.68 -1.46
N THR A 71 10.45 -2.12 -2.64
CA THR A 71 11.78 -1.84 -3.17
C THR A 71 12.03 -0.34 -3.11
N ARG A 72 13.00 0.06 -2.28
CA ARG A 72 13.41 1.46 -2.18
C ARG A 72 14.71 1.69 -2.93
N VAL A 73 14.69 2.61 -3.89
CA VAL A 73 15.86 2.94 -4.71
C VAL A 73 16.60 4.13 -4.13
N LYS A 74 17.91 4.00 -3.91
CA LYS A 74 18.74 5.12 -3.46
C LYS A 74 19.05 6.01 -4.65
N ASN A 75 18.62 7.27 -4.58
CA ASN A 75 18.91 8.29 -5.58
C ASN A 75 19.56 9.47 -4.86
N GLU A 76 20.83 9.71 -5.18
CA GLU A 76 21.60 10.82 -4.58
C GLU A 76 21.48 12.09 -5.43
N ASP A 77 21.18 11.96 -6.71
CA ASP A 77 20.99 13.08 -7.62
C ASP A 77 19.53 13.55 -7.63
N LYS A 78 19.30 14.76 -7.12
CA LYS A 78 17.97 15.37 -7.09
C LYS A 78 17.39 15.59 -8.49
N ASN A 79 18.25 15.83 -9.48
CA ASN A 79 17.82 16.12 -10.85
C ASN A 79 17.46 14.85 -11.64
N ASN A 80 17.84 13.67 -11.14
CA ASN A 80 17.51 12.42 -11.78
C ASN A 80 16.06 12.00 -11.48
N ALA A 81 15.16 12.28 -12.43
CA ALA A 81 13.76 11.85 -12.40
C ALA A 81 13.52 10.45 -13.01
N GLY A 82 14.58 9.70 -13.33
CA GLY A 82 14.50 8.37 -13.95
C GLY A 82 14.11 7.23 -12.99
N VAL A 83 13.97 7.51 -11.69
CA VAL A 83 13.69 6.47 -10.70
C VAL A 83 12.21 6.05 -10.77
N PRO A 84 11.91 4.74 -10.85
CA PRO A 84 10.53 4.26 -10.90
C PRO A 84 9.76 4.61 -9.62
N CYS A 85 8.52 5.06 -9.79
CA CYS A 85 7.55 5.33 -8.73
C CYS A 85 6.26 4.56 -9.05
N VAL A 86 6.28 3.24 -8.88
CA VAL A 86 5.22 2.37 -9.40
C VAL A 86 4.70 1.37 -8.37
N LEU A 87 3.40 1.12 -8.42
CA LEU A 87 2.71 0.05 -7.71
C LEU A 87 2.31 -1.01 -8.73
N GLN A 88 2.74 -2.24 -8.51
CA GLN A 88 2.48 -3.37 -9.41
C GLN A 88 1.64 -4.43 -8.72
N THR A 89 0.60 -4.91 -9.39
CA THR A 89 -0.16 -6.09 -8.96
C THR A 89 0.45 -7.33 -9.60
N ILE A 90 0.76 -8.33 -8.77
CA ILE A 90 1.35 -9.59 -9.21
C ILE A 90 0.24 -10.63 -9.26
N GLY A 91 0.09 -11.28 -10.41
CA GLY A 91 -0.83 -12.40 -10.59
C GLY A 91 -0.29 -13.69 -9.99
N LYS A 92 -1.13 -14.71 -9.86
CA LYS A 92 -0.68 -16.04 -9.39
C LYS A 92 0.44 -16.66 -10.20
N ASP A 93 0.50 -16.36 -11.49
CA ASP A 93 1.51 -16.87 -12.40
C ASP A 93 2.87 -16.15 -12.24
N GLY A 94 2.96 -15.17 -11.32
CA GLY A 94 4.14 -14.34 -11.10
C GLY A 94 4.30 -13.20 -12.10
N SER A 95 3.41 -13.09 -13.09
CA SER A 95 3.38 -11.99 -14.04
C SER A 95 2.85 -10.70 -13.40
N VAL A 96 3.38 -9.55 -13.83
CA VAL A 96 2.81 -8.25 -13.50
C VAL A 96 1.51 -8.08 -14.29
N LEU A 97 0.37 -8.03 -13.59
CA LEU A 97 -0.94 -7.84 -14.23
C LEU A 97 -1.18 -6.37 -14.54
N GLU A 98 -0.92 -5.50 -13.58
CA GLU A 98 -1.14 -4.07 -13.72
C GLU A 98 0.02 -3.29 -13.10
N THR A 99 0.31 -2.14 -13.70
CA THR A 99 1.29 -1.18 -13.18
C THR A 99 0.60 0.17 -13.07
N LEU A 100 0.71 0.78 -11.89
CA LEU A 100 0.16 2.09 -11.57
C LEU A 100 1.30 3.05 -11.26
N ASP A 101 1.37 4.15 -11.99
CA ASP A 101 2.31 5.24 -11.71
C ASP A 101 1.78 6.09 -10.55
N MET A 102 2.62 6.32 -9.54
CA MET A 102 2.32 7.06 -8.32
C MET A 102 2.99 8.43 -8.26
N ARG A 103 3.74 8.82 -9.30
CA ARG A 103 4.49 10.07 -9.31
C ARG A 103 3.56 11.28 -9.19
N ASP A 104 3.93 12.20 -8.30
CA ASP A 104 3.22 13.46 -8.03
C ASP A 104 1.77 13.31 -7.52
N LYS A 105 1.35 12.09 -7.18
CA LYS A 105 0.01 11.80 -6.64
C LYS A 105 -0.02 11.83 -5.12
N GLN A 106 -1.19 12.11 -4.55
CA GLN A 106 -1.43 11.89 -3.13
C GLN A 106 -1.70 10.42 -2.82
N HIS A 107 -1.45 9.99 -1.59
CA HIS A 107 -1.68 8.60 -1.17
C HIS A 107 -3.14 8.16 -1.26
N SER A 108 -4.10 9.06 -1.02
CA SER A 108 -5.53 8.81 -1.21
C SER A 108 -5.89 8.57 -2.67
N GLU A 109 -5.33 9.37 -3.59
CA GLU A 109 -5.53 9.22 -5.03
C GLU A 109 -4.95 7.90 -5.54
N ILE A 110 -3.74 7.54 -5.07
CA ILE A 110 -3.11 6.24 -5.37
C ILE A 110 -4.01 5.08 -4.93
N MET A 111 -4.62 5.18 -3.74
CA MET A 111 -5.51 4.13 -3.22
C MET A 111 -6.79 4.02 -4.05
N GLN A 112 -7.40 5.14 -4.42
CA GLN A 112 -8.61 5.16 -5.25
C GLN A 112 -8.35 4.56 -6.62
N GLU A 113 -7.29 5.00 -7.31
CA GLU A 113 -6.92 4.44 -8.61
C GLU A 113 -6.54 2.95 -8.53
N PHE A 114 -5.98 2.50 -7.40
CA PHE A 114 -5.71 1.08 -7.18
C PHE A 114 -7.01 0.29 -7.04
N LEU A 115 -7.99 0.77 -6.27
CA LEU A 115 -9.28 0.11 -6.10
C LEU A 115 -10.10 0.08 -7.39
N GLU A 116 -10.01 1.11 -8.24
CA GLU A 116 -10.71 1.13 -9.53
C GLU A 116 -10.27 0.01 -10.48
N LYS A 117 -9.02 -0.48 -10.34
CA LYS A 117 -8.45 -1.52 -11.20
C LYS A 117 -8.44 -2.89 -10.53
N ALA A 118 -8.28 -2.92 -9.21
CA ALA A 118 -8.22 -4.15 -8.45
C ALA A 118 -9.59 -4.81 -8.32
N ASP A 119 -9.60 -6.14 -8.35
CA ASP A 119 -10.77 -6.93 -7.96
C ASP A 119 -10.73 -7.17 -6.44
N TYR A 120 -11.66 -6.57 -5.71
CA TYR A 120 -11.67 -6.55 -4.25
C TYR A 120 -13.08 -6.63 -3.66
N GLU A 121 -13.15 -7.16 -2.44
CA GLU A 121 -14.33 -7.13 -1.59
C GLU A 121 -14.05 -6.23 -0.38
N LYS A 122 -15.02 -5.42 0.03
CA LYS A 122 -14.87 -4.59 1.23
C LYS A 122 -15.02 -5.45 2.47
N VAL A 123 -14.15 -5.24 3.47
CA VAL A 123 -14.26 -5.93 4.76
C VAL A 123 -15.59 -5.54 5.44
N PRO A 124 -16.42 -6.50 5.85
CA PRO A 124 -17.64 -6.23 6.60
C PRO A 124 -17.35 -5.56 7.95
N GLU A 125 -18.26 -4.72 8.43
CA GLU A 125 -18.09 -4.03 9.72
C GLU A 125 -17.97 -5.00 10.91
N SER A 126 -18.56 -6.19 10.81
CA SER A 126 -18.44 -7.26 11.81
C SER A 126 -17.03 -7.79 11.99
N ASP A 127 -16.21 -7.71 10.94
CA ASP A 127 -14.90 -8.34 10.86
C ASP A 127 -13.78 -7.34 11.16
N ILE A 128 -14.13 -6.07 11.38
CA ILE A 128 -13.20 -5.02 11.76
C ILE A 128 -12.74 -5.24 13.20
N VAL A 129 -11.46 -5.58 13.36
CA VAL A 129 -10.86 -5.80 14.67
C VAL A 129 -10.54 -4.47 15.34
N ARG A 130 -11.07 -4.24 16.54
CA ARG A 130 -10.72 -3.09 17.40
C ARG A 130 -10.21 -3.60 18.75
N VAL A 131 -9.05 -3.11 19.15
CA VAL A 131 -8.29 -3.55 20.35
C VAL A 131 -8.30 -2.46 21.42
#